data_AF-A0A250XKT0-F1
#
_entry.id   AF-A0A250XKT0-F1
#
_cell.length_a   1.000
_cell.length_b   1.000
_cell.length_c   1.000
_cell.angle_alpha   90.00
_cell.angle_beta   90.00
_cell.angle_gamma   90.00
#
_symmetry.space_group_name_H-M   'P 1'
#
loop_
_entity.id
_entity.type
_entity.pdbx_description
1 polymer ?
#
loop_
_entity_poly.entity_id
_entity_poly.type
_entity_poly.pdbx_seq_one_letter_code
_entity_poly.pdbx_strand_id
1 'polypeptide(L)'
;MSTSDIAKRLAFQDLSITLNRIPDANFDSLKAKVVNIRRSHDANCQSMKTRSLDLHEKTKKQASEIGQNRLILKRQLQGLKSSLLNLGQKEFFSEAILKFSEHHDYKSEAERSSAALESAEEDLKDMKKANQQDEEQLLEAIQMIESYQEQFTQTSTRLAAKMEEADKSMSELEVVQTAPPLSPLPASSHEDMEVLLAREALQAMTLEADLARMEASCRDLEGDVKSNEAEIAHMEADINRLEALKQDEAKLTEERYEGALTWTSTVMDILKRSTGVSISSIAEDSICLKINGVVAAEPYQLTAYLKPGTSILQKAVLEPTISGIDMPLLVKYVEEVSGGLPLLLTLVRGAALGLLS
;
A
#
# COMPACT_ATOMS: atom_id res chain seq x y z
N MET A 1 -27.14 53.81 -47.97
CA MET A 1 -25.89 53.21 -48.47
C MET A 1 -26.27 52.28 -49.61
N SER A 2 -25.77 52.56 -50.81
CA SER A 2 -26.18 51.91 -52.06
C SER A 2 -25.37 50.62 -52.29
N THR A 3 -26.02 49.59 -52.85
CA THR A 3 -25.43 48.30 -53.28
C THR A 3 -24.30 48.46 -54.31
N SER A 4 -24.10 49.66 -54.85
CA SER A 4 -22.95 50.03 -55.70
C SER A 4 -21.60 50.04 -54.98
N ASP A 5 -21.55 50.19 -53.65
CA ASP A 5 -20.28 50.30 -52.91
C ASP A 5 -19.71 48.95 -52.45
N ILE A 6 -20.55 47.91 -52.41
CA ILE A 6 -20.12 46.54 -52.08
C ILE A 6 -19.55 45.84 -53.32
N ALA A 7 -20.10 46.12 -54.51
CA ALA A 7 -19.62 45.54 -55.77
C ALA A 7 -18.22 46.04 -56.22
N LYS A 8 -17.70 47.12 -55.63
CA LYS A 8 -16.35 47.62 -55.93
C LYS A 8 -15.23 47.04 -55.05
N ARG A 9 -15.57 46.27 -54.00
CA ARG A 9 -14.57 45.64 -53.12
C ARG A 9 -14.27 44.17 -53.42
N LEU A 10 -14.90 43.59 -54.43
CA LEU A 10 -14.71 42.20 -54.86
C LEU A 10 -14.18 42.08 -56.30
N ALA A 11 -13.31 43.00 -56.71
CA ALA A 11 -12.47 42.79 -57.89
C ALA A 11 -11.18 42.07 -57.46
N PHE A 12 -11.25 40.75 -57.29
CA PHE A 12 -10.07 39.90 -57.35
C PHE A 12 -9.81 39.56 -58.83
N GLN A 13 -9.12 40.47 -59.52
CA GLN A 13 -8.32 40.10 -60.67
C GLN A 13 -7.08 39.32 -60.18
N ASP A 14 -6.73 38.30 -60.94
CA ASP A 14 -5.44 37.61 -60.97
C ASP A 14 -5.04 36.72 -59.79
N LEU A 15 -5.67 35.55 -59.70
CA LEU A 15 -5.02 34.35 -59.14
C LEU A 15 -5.26 33.08 -59.98
N SER A 16 -5.49 33.26 -61.28
CA SER A 16 -5.64 32.17 -62.25
C SER A 16 -4.31 31.62 -62.78
N ILE A 17 -3.17 31.90 -62.14
CA ILE A 17 -1.86 31.40 -62.59
C ILE A 17 -1.05 30.94 -61.37
N THR A 18 -1.25 29.69 -60.94
CA THR A 18 -0.24 28.75 -60.41
C THR A 18 -0.91 27.54 -59.74
N LEU A 19 -1.65 26.74 -60.51
CA LEU A 19 -2.09 25.40 -60.08
C LEU A 19 -1.67 24.32 -61.08
N ASN A 20 -0.52 24.54 -61.73
CA ASN A 20 0.22 23.48 -62.40
C ASN A 20 1.39 23.06 -61.51
N ARG A 21 1.34 21.79 -61.09
CA ARG A 21 2.29 21.04 -60.26
C ARG A 21 2.27 21.38 -58.76
N ILE A 22 1.46 20.64 -58.01
CA ILE A 22 1.91 20.21 -56.68
C ILE A 22 3.08 19.26 -56.96
N PRO A 23 4.33 19.60 -56.59
CA PRO A 23 5.46 18.72 -56.82
C PRO A 23 5.27 17.43 -56.01
N ASP A 24 5.63 16.28 -56.59
CA ASP A 24 5.56 14.94 -55.96
C ASP A 24 6.14 14.92 -54.53
N ALA A 25 7.09 15.81 -54.25
CA ALA A 25 7.65 16.08 -52.93
C ALA A 25 6.63 16.37 -51.81
N ASN A 26 5.49 16.99 -52.12
CA ASN A 26 4.44 17.27 -51.12
C ASN A 26 3.58 16.03 -50.80
N PHE A 27 3.39 15.14 -51.76
CA PHE A 27 2.65 13.89 -51.57
C PHE A 27 3.51 12.87 -50.81
N ASP A 28 4.80 12.77 -51.15
CA ASP A 28 5.76 11.98 -50.38
C ASP A 28 5.93 12.51 -48.95
N SER A 29 5.90 13.83 -48.76
CA SER A 29 5.90 14.43 -47.42
C SER A 29 4.64 14.07 -46.62
N LEU A 30 3.47 13.96 -47.27
CA LEU A 30 2.24 13.57 -46.60
C LEU A 30 2.25 12.08 -46.25
N LYS A 31 2.69 11.19 -47.16
CA LYS A 31 2.90 9.77 -46.89
C LYS A 31 3.87 9.57 -45.72
N ALA A 32 4.98 10.31 -45.69
CA ALA A 32 5.92 10.26 -44.59
C ALA A 32 5.29 10.67 -43.24
N LYS A 33 4.45 11.72 -43.23
CA LYS A 33 3.71 12.13 -42.02
C LYS A 33 2.71 11.09 -41.55
N VAL A 34 1.94 10.47 -42.46
CA VAL A 34 0.98 9.41 -42.12
C VAL A 34 1.67 8.18 -41.55
N VAL A 35 2.80 7.76 -42.14
CA VAL A 35 3.62 6.67 -41.60
C VAL A 35 4.17 7.01 -40.21
N ASN A 36 4.56 8.26 -39.98
CA ASN A 36 5.06 8.68 -38.67
C ASN A 36 3.95 8.70 -37.60
N ILE A 37 2.75 9.15 -37.97
CA ILE A 37 1.57 9.11 -37.09
C ILE A 37 1.22 7.66 -36.74
N ARG A 38 1.26 6.75 -37.72
CA ARG A 38 0.99 5.32 -37.49
C ARG A 38 2.00 4.70 -36.54
N ARG A 39 3.30 4.97 -36.73
CA ARG A 39 4.35 4.51 -35.80
C ARG A 39 4.18 5.09 -34.41
N SER A 40 3.82 6.37 -34.30
CA SER A 40 3.55 7.01 -33.01
C SER A 40 2.34 6.41 -32.30
N HIS A 41 1.28 6.10 -33.05
CA HIS A 41 0.09 5.43 -32.54
C HIS A 41 0.42 4.02 -32.05
N ASP A 42 1.16 3.23 -32.84
CA ASP A 42 1.57 1.88 -32.46
C ASP A 42 2.49 1.87 -31.23
N ALA A 43 3.41 2.84 -31.14
CA ALA A 43 4.26 3.03 -29.97
C ALA A 43 3.44 3.39 -28.71
N ASN A 44 2.45 4.28 -28.83
CA ASN A 44 1.55 4.60 -27.73
C ASN A 44 0.67 3.41 -27.31
N CYS A 45 0.15 2.64 -28.26
CA CYS A 45 -0.60 1.40 -27.96
C CYS A 45 0.28 0.39 -27.22
N GLN A 46 1.53 0.21 -27.64
CA GLN A 46 2.46 -0.68 -26.94
C GLN A 46 2.83 -0.17 -25.55
N SER A 47 3.03 1.14 -25.39
CA SER A 47 3.29 1.79 -24.09
C SER A 47 2.12 1.65 -23.13
N MET A 48 0.88 1.85 -23.60
CA MET A 48 -0.31 1.63 -22.78
C MET A 48 -0.48 0.17 -22.38
N LYS A 49 -0.20 -0.77 -23.30
CA LYS A 49 -0.28 -2.21 -23.00
C LYS A 49 0.74 -2.64 -21.95
N THR A 50 1.95 -2.09 -22.00
CA THR A 50 2.98 -2.33 -20.97
C THR A 50 2.60 -1.69 -19.63
N ARG A 51 2.09 -0.46 -19.64
CA ARG A 51 1.62 0.22 -18.42
C ARG A 51 0.43 -0.50 -17.76
N SER A 52 -0.48 -1.03 -18.56
CA SER A 52 -1.61 -1.85 -18.08
C SER A 52 -1.13 -3.15 -17.42
N LEU A 53 -0.16 -3.85 -18.02
CA LEU A 53 0.42 -5.05 -17.44
C LEU A 53 1.15 -4.77 -16.12
N ASP A 54 1.91 -3.67 -16.04
CA ASP A 54 2.62 -3.26 -14.82
C ASP A 54 1.63 -2.90 -13.68
N LEU A 55 0.54 -2.20 -14.00
CA LEU A 55 -0.55 -1.92 -13.07
C LEU A 55 -1.21 -3.21 -12.55
N HIS A 56 -1.44 -4.18 -13.43
CA HIS A 56 -2.04 -5.46 -13.07
C HIS A 56 -1.11 -6.32 -12.19
N GLU A 57 0.20 -6.27 -12.43
CA GLU A 57 1.19 -6.94 -11.59
C GLU A 57 1.31 -6.27 -10.21
N LYS A 58 1.26 -4.94 -10.15
CA LYS A 58 1.23 -4.17 -8.89
C LYS A 58 -0.02 -4.49 -8.06
N THR A 59 -1.21 -4.47 -8.66
CA THR A 59 -2.46 -4.85 -7.96
C THR A 59 -2.44 -6.30 -7.47
N LYS A 60 -1.86 -7.23 -8.25
CA LYS A 60 -1.69 -8.62 -7.81
C LYS A 60 -0.74 -8.77 -6.61
N LYS A 61 0.36 -8.00 -6.56
CA LYS A 61 1.27 -7.97 -5.40
C LYS A 61 0.58 -7.40 -4.17
N GLN A 62 -0.16 -6.30 -4.32
CA GLN A 62 -0.93 -5.67 -3.25
C GLN A 62 -2.04 -6.60 -2.69
N ALA A 63 -2.75 -7.32 -3.56
CA ALA A 63 -3.74 -8.33 -3.14
C ALA A 63 -3.10 -9.51 -2.38
N SER A 64 -1.88 -9.90 -2.75
CA SER A 64 -1.08 -10.91 -2.04
C SER A 64 -0.68 -10.43 -0.64
N GLU A 65 -0.26 -9.18 -0.49
CA GLU A 65 0.11 -8.55 0.78
C GLU A 65 -1.09 -8.43 1.73
N ILE A 66 -2.26 -8.05 1.22
CA ILE A 66 -3.52 -8.04 1.99
C ILE A 66 -3.87 -9.45 2.50
N GLY A 67 -3.66 -10.49 1.68
CA GLY A 67 -3.82 -11.89 2.07
C GLY A 67 -2.90 -12.33 3.20
N GLN A 68 -1.64 -11.89 3.18
CA GLN A 68 -0.67 -12.15 4.25
C GLN A 68 -1.04 -11.43 5.55
N ASN A 69 -1.47 -10.17 5.48
CA ASN A 69 -1.91 -9.41 6.65
C ASN A 69 -3.12 -10.06 7.32
N ARG A 70 -4.07 -10.60 6.55
CA ARG A 70 -5.22 -11.37 7.06
C ARG A 70 -4.80 -12.66 7.79
N LEU A 71 -3.75 -13.32 7.32
CA LEU A 71 -3.16 -14.51 7.96
C LEU A 71 -2.47 -14.17 9.30
N ILE A 72 -1.77 -13.03 9.35
CA ILE A 72 -1.14 -12.50 10.57
C ILE A 72 -2.21 -12.17 11.62
N LEU A 73 -3.26 -11.45 11.24
CA LEU A 73 -4.40 -11.14 12.10
C LEU A 73 -5.12 -12.39 12.62
N LYS A 74 -5.32 -13.41 11.76
CA LYS A 74 -5.87 -14.71 12.21
C LYS A 74 -5.00 -15.38 13.25
N ARG A 75 -3.66 -15.37 13.10
CA ARG A 75 -2.75 -15.92 14.12
C ARG A 75 -2.82 -15.15 15.43
N GLN A 76 -2.85 -13.82 15.37
CA GLN A 76 -3.00 -12.98 16.56
C GLN A 76 -4.31 -13.27 17.30
N LEU A 77 -5.42 -13.35 16.57
CA LEU A 77 -6.74 -13.65 17.14
C LEU A 77 -6.81 -15.07 17.73
N GLN A 78 -6.16 -16.03 17.09
CA GLN A 78 -6.05 -17.40 17.61
C GLN A 78 -5.17 -17.47 18.87
N GLY A 79 -4.09 -16.68 18.94
CA GLY A 79 -3.27 -16.50 20.14
C GLY A 79 -4.04 -15.87 21.31
N LEU A 80 -4.84 -14.85 21.02
CA LEU A 80 -5.76 -14.22 21.97
C LEU A 80 -6.81 -15.22 22.50
N LYS A 81 -7.39 -16.03 21.61
CA LYS A 81 -8.33 -17.09 21.98
C LYS A 81 -7.70 -18.16 22.88
N SER A 82 -6.45 -18.58 22.61
CA SER A 82 -5.74 -19.48 23.52
C SER A 82 -5.42 -18.82 24.87
N SER A 83 -5.10 -17.53 24.89
CA SER A 83 -4.88 -16.78 26.12
C SER A 83 -6.18 -16.64 26.96
N LEU A 84 -7.34 -16.56 26.30
CA LEU A 84 -8.66 -16.56 26.94
C LEU A 84 -9.10 -17.94 27.41
N LEU A 85 -8.69 -19.02 26.75
CA LEU A 85 -8.94 -20.39 27.23
C LEU A 85 -8.14 -20.71 28.51
N ASN A 86 -7.01 -20.04 28.71
CA ASN A 86 -6.19 -20.16 29.92
C ASN A 86 -6.68 -19.26 31.08
N LEU A 87 -7.82 -18.57 30.94
CA LEU A 87 -8.38 -17.69 31.98
C LEU A 87 -8.77 -18.45 33.26
N GLY A 88 -9.24 -19.71 33.15
CA GLY A 88 -9.56 -20.53 34.32
C GLY A 88 -8.34 -20.89 35.19
N GLN A 89 -7.13 -20.90 34.62
CA GLN A 89 -5.88 -21.03 35.39
C GLN A 89 -5.48 -19.70 36.05
N LYS A 90 -5.86 -18.55 35.45
CA LYS A 90 -5.71 -17.23 36.05
C LYS A 90 -6.70 -16.97 37.19
N GLU A 91 -7.89 -17.58 37.16
CA GLU A 91 -8.86 -17.49 38.27
C GLU A 91 -8.31 -18.13 39.55
N PHE A 92 -7.65 -19.29 39.43
CA PHE A 92 -6.95 -19.95 40.54
C PHE A 92 -5.78 -19.11 41.10
N PHE A 93 -5.10 -18.36 40.22
CA PHE A 93 -4.07 -17.39 40.63
C PHE A 93 -4.69 -16.13 41.26
N SER A 94 -5.88 -15.71 40.82
CA SER A 94 -6.61 -14.57 41.38
C SER A 94 -7.11 -14.84 42.80
N GLU A 95 -7.46 -16.10 43.12
CA GLU A 95 -7.84 -16.53 44.46
C GLU A 95 -6.66 -16.45 45.44
N ALA A 96 -5.43 -16.66 44.95
CA ALA A 96 -4.20 -16.45 45.71
C ALA A 96 -3.86 -14.95 45.89
N ILE A 97 -4.20 -14.10 44.92
CA ILE A 97 -4.03 -12.63 45.00
C ILE A 97 -5.09 -11.97 45.87
N LEU A 98 -6.30 -12.51 45.96
CA LEU A 98 -7.37 -12.03 46.85
C LEU A 98 -6.94 -12.00 48.33
N LYS A 99 -6.13 -12.98 48.76
CA LYS A 99 -5.49 -12.97 50.09
C LYS A 99 -4.45 -11.84 50.28
N PHE A 100 -3.98 -11.23 49.20
CA PHE A 100 -3.04 -10.10 49.17
C PHE A 100 -3.75 -8.74 48.99
N SER A 101 -5.08 -8.73 48.79
CA SER A 101 -5.85 -7.59 48.25
C SER A 101 -6.44 -6.60 49.26
N GLU A 102 -6.18 -6.72 50.55
CA GLU A 102 -6.67 -5.73 51.54
C GLU A 102 -6.12 -4.30 51.30
N HIS A 103 -5.14 -4.11 50.41
CA HIS A 103 -4.44 -2.83 50.21
C HIS A 103 -4.47 -2.28 48.77
N HIS A 104 -5.15 -2.93 47.81
CA HIS A 104 -5.23 -2.42 46.42
C HIS A 104 -6.67 -2.31 45.91
N ASP A 105 -7.02 -1.11 45.41
CA ASP A 105 -8.35 -0.78 44.88
C ASP A 105 -8.51 -1.27 43.43
N TYR A 106 -8.68 -2.58 43.29
CA TYR A 106 -8.90 -3.25 42.00
C TYR A 106 -10.18 -2.79 41.29
N LYS A 107 -11.15 -2.24 42.02
CA LYS A 107 -12.41 -1.78 41.44
C LYS A 107 -12.17 -0.55 40.55
N SER A 108 -11.41 0.43 41.06
CA SER A 108 -11.04 1.61 40.30
C SER A 108 -10.20 1.29 39.05
N GLU A 109 -9.30 0.30 39.13
CA GLU A 109 -8.47 -0.12 37.99
C GLU A 109 -9.29 -0.87 36.92
N ALA A 110 -10.25 -1.70 37.34
CA ALA A 110 -11.17 -2.40 36.46
C ALA A 110 -12.12 -1.43 35.75
N GLU A 111 -12.64 -0.43 36.45
CA GLU A 111 -13.48 0.62 35.86
C GLU A 111 -12.70 1.45 34.82
N ARG A 112 -11.44 1.82 35.09
CA ARG A 112 -10.57 2.48 34.10
C ARG A 112 -10.29 1.62 32.89
N SER A 113 -10.04 0.33 33.10
CA SER A 113 -9.78 -0.62 32.00
C SER A 113 -11.03 -0.85 31.15
N SER A 114 -12.22 -0.88 31.77
CA SER A 114 -13.50 -0.96 31.06
C SER A 114 -13.75 0.30 30.23
N ALA A 115 -13.52 1.49 30.80
CA ALA A 115 -13.67 2.75 30.08
C ALA A 115 -12.68 2.85 28.88
N ALA A 116 -11.45 2.35 29.05
CA ALA A 116 -10.48 2.30 27.95
C ALA A 116 -10.91 1.32 26.85
N LEU A 117 -11.52 0.19 27.20
CA LEU A 117 -12.06 -0.76 26.22
C LEU A 117 -13.26 -0.19 25.46
N GLU A 118 -14.18 0.49 26.15
CA GLU A 118 -15.31 1.17 25.51
C GLU A 118 -14.83 2.26 24.54
N SER A 119 -13.84 3.07 24.95
CA SER A 119 -13.22 4.06 24.06
C SER A 119 -12.58 3.42 22.83
N ALA A 120 -11.84 2.32 23.00
CA ALA A 120 -11.22 1.62 21.88
C ALA A 120 -12.24 0.94 20.96
N GLU A 121 -13.38 0.49 21.49
CA GLU A 121 -14.48 -0.05 20.70
C GLU A 121 -15.15 1.04 19.85
N GLU A 122 -15.32 2.23 20.41
CA GLU A 122 -15.84 3.39 19.68
C GLU A 122 -14.89 3.83 18.56
N ASP A 123 -13.58 3.92 18.83
CA ASP A 123 -12.56 4.20 17.81
C ASP A 123 -12.56 3.16 16.67
N LEU A 124 -12.70 1.87 17.01
CA LEU A 124 -12.79 0.79 16.02
C LEU A 124 -14.05 0.90 15.16
N LYS A 125 -15.15 1.36 15.74
CA LYS A 125 -16.41 1.56 15.01
C LYS A 125 -16.30 2.73 14.04
N ASP A 126 -15.65 3.82 14.44
CA ASP A 126 -15.39 4.98 13.58
C ASP A 126 -14.43 4.63 12.45
N MET A 127 -13.33 3.92 12.75
CA MET A 127 -12.41 3.42 11.72
C MET A 127 -13.10 2.46 10.73
N LYS A 128 -14.00 1.60 11.21
CA LYS A 128 -14.77 0.72 10.33
C LYS A 128 -15.70 1.50 9.41
N LYS A 129 -16.32 2.57 9.91
CA LYS A 129 -17.18 3.44 9.11
C LYS A 129 -16.37 4.20 8.05
N ALA A 130 -15.20 4.70 8.41
CA ALA A 130 -14.28 5.33 7.45
C ALA A 130 -13.87 4.35 6.34
N ASN A 131 -13.45 3.14 6.69
CA ASN A 131 -13.11 2.11 5.70
C ASN A 131 -14.27 1.74 4.77
N GLN A 132 -15.52 1.72 5.28
CA GLN A 132 -16.69 1.48 4.44
C GLN A 132 -16.93 2.62 3.44
N GLN A 133 -16.74 3.86 3.88
CA GLN A 133 -16.86 5.03 3.02
C GLN A 133 -15.77 5.03 1.93
N ASP A 134 -14.53 4.67 2.29
CA ASP A 134 -13.43 4.55 1.33
C ASP A 134 -13.67 3.43 0.32
N GLU A 135 -14.26 2.30 0.75
CA GLU A 135 -14.65 1.19 -0.13
C GLU A 135 -15.73 1.62 -1.14
N GLU A 136 -16.71 2.40 -0.71
CA GLU A 136 -17.74 2.98 -1.58
C GLU A 136 -17.12 3.94 -2.62
N GLN A 137 -16.20 4.82 -2.20
CA GLN A 137 -15.49 5.73 -3.11
C GLN A 137 -14.62 4.98 -4.13
N LEU A 138 -13.93 3.92 -3.70
CA LEU A 138 -13.15 3.07 -4.59
C LEU A 138 -14.04 2.36 -5.63
N LEU A 139 -15.22 1.88 -5.23
CA LEU A 139 -16.17 1.28 -6.16
C LEU A 139 -16.67 2.28 -7.20
N GLU A 140 -16.98 3.52 -6.78
CA GLU A 140 -17.38 4.60 -7.69
C GLU A 140 -16.26 4.94 -8.68
N ALA A 141 -15.02 5.06 -8.21
CA ALA A 141 -13.86 5.32 -9.05
C ALA A 141 -13.61 4.17 -10.06
N ILE A 142 -13.76 2.91 -9.65
CA ILE A 142 -13.66 1.75 -10.54
C ILE A 142 -14.72 1.85 -11.64
N GLN A 143 -15.96 2.14 -11.28
CA GLN A 143 -17.07 2.24 -12.23
C GLN A 143 -16.85 3.40 -13.24
N MET A 144 -16.30 4.51 -12.76
CA MET A 144 -15.89 5.63 -13.61
C MET A 144 -14.79 5.21 -14.60
N ILE A 145 -13.75 4.52 -14.15
CA ILE A 145 -12.66 4.02 -15.00
C ILE A 145 -13.19 3.05 -16.07
N GLU A 146 -14.08 2.13 -15.70
CA GLU A 146 -14.71 1.21 -16.64
C GLU A 146 -15.49 1.96 -17.73
N SER A 147 -16.24 3.01 -17.35
CA SER A 147 -16.96 3.85 -18.30
C SER A 147 -16.02 4.58 -19.27
N TYR A 148 -14.89 5.10 -18.79
CA TYR A 148 -13.88 5.74 -19.63
C TYR A 148 -13.20 4.73 -20.57
N GLN A 149 -12.91 3.51 -20.10
CA GLN A 149 -12.36 2.46 -20.95
C GLN A 149 -13.33 2.06 -22.07
N GLU A 150 -14.63 2.01 -21.78
CA GLU A 150 -15.64 1.73 -22.79
C GLU A 150 -15.72 2.85 -23.84
N GLN A 151 -15.78 4.12 -23.40
CA GLN A 151 -15.76 5.27 -24.31
C GLN A 151 -14.49 5.33 -25.16
N PHE A 152 -13.34 5.05 -24.57
CA PHE A 152 -12.07 4.96 -25.29
C PHE A 152 -12.10 3.85 -26.34
N THR A 153 -12.63 2.68 -26.00
CA THR A 153 -12.74 1.55 -26.94
C THR A 153 -13.69 1.88 -28.10
N GLN A 154 -14.82 2.54 -27.81
CA GLN A 154 -15.76 2.99 -28.84
C GLN A 154 -15.15 4.06 -29.76
N THR A 155 -14.43 5.03 -29.21
CA THR A 155 -13.75 6.06 -30.03
C THR A 155 -12.63 5.48 -30.86
N SER A 156 -11.85 4.54 -30.30
CA SER A 156 -10.78 3.83 -31.02
C SER A 156 -11.33 3.00 -32.18
N THR A 157 -12.43 2.27 -31.99
CA THR A 157 -13.06 1.48 -33.06
C THR A 157 -13.64 2.38 -34.15
N ARG A 158 -14.27 3.51 -33.78
CA ARG A 158 -14.75 4.52 -34.75
C ARG A 158 -13.61 5.12 -35.56
N LEU A 159 -12.48 5.43 -34.93
CA LEU A 159 -11.31 5.96 -35.61
C LEU A 159 -10.72 4.92 -36.58
N ALA A 160 -10.59 3.67 -36.13
CA ALA A 160 -10.10 2.57 -36.98
C ALA A 160 -10.98 2.39 -38.23
N ALA A 161 -12.31 2.43 -38.08
CA ALA A 161 -13.24 2.35 -39.21
C ALA A 161 -13.07 3.52 -40.19
N LYS A 162 -12.92 4.76 -39.68
CA LYS A 162 -12.65 5.94 -40.53
C LYS A 162 -11.30 5.85 -41.24
N MET A 163 -10.27 5.28 -40.62
CA MET A 163 -8.98 5.05 -41.26
C MET A 163 -9.08 4.00 -42.37
N GLU A 164 -9.85 2.93 -42.17
CA GLU A 164 -10.09 1.93 -43.21
C GLU A 164 -10.88 2.50 -44.40
N GLU A 165 -11.87 3.36 -44.12
CA GLU A 165 -12.62 4.09 -45.15
C GLU A 165 -11.71 5.05 -45.93
N ALA A 166 -10.83 5.78 -45.23
CA ALA A 166 -9.83 6.62 -45.86
C ALA A 166 -8.85 5.82 -46.73
N ASP A 167 -8.35 4.67 -46.27
CA ASP A 167 -7.47 3.79 -47.04
C ASP A 167 -8.17 3.25 -48.30
N LYS A 168 -9.47 2.91 -48.21
CA LYS A 168 -10.28 2.53 -49.39
C LYS A 168 -10.42 3.69 -50.37
N SER A 169 -10.75 4.89 -49.89
CA SER A 169 -10.86 6.08 -50.76
C SER A 169 -9.53 6.44 -51.44
N MET A 170 -8.40 6.29 -50.74
CA MET A 170 -7.08 6.48 -51.33
C MET A 170 -6.76 5.41 -52.38
N SER A 171 -7.12 4.15 -52.13
CA SER A 171 -6.93 3.06 -53.09
C SER A 171 -7.78 3.26 -54.35
N GLU A 172 -9.03 3.74 -54.20
CA GLU A 172 -9.91 4.10 -55.32
C GLU A 172 -9.33 5.26 -56.14
N LEU A 173 -8.76 6.28 -55.49
CA LEU A 173 -8.07 7.38 -56.18
C LEU A 173 -6.78 6.93 -56.89
N GLU A 174 -6.05 5.96 -56.34
CA GLU A 174 -4.84 5.37 -56.96
C GLU A 174 -5.20 4.53 -58.20
N VAL A 175 -6.35 3.86 -58.20
CA VAL A 175 -6.92 3.19 -59.39
C VAL A 175 -7.37 4.20 -60.45
N VAL A 176 -7.91 5.36 -60.06
CA VAL A 176 -8.29 6.44 -61.00
C VAL A 176 -7.05 7.07 -61.67
N GLN A 177 -5.90 7.13 -61.00
CA GLN A 177 -4.64 7.63 -61.59
C GLN A 177 -3.98 6.65 -62.59
N THR A 178 -4.39 5.39 -62.64
CA THR A 178 -3.89 4.39 -63.61
C THR A 178 -4.85 4.11 -64.77
N ALA A 179 -5.99 4.83 -64.83
CA ALA A 179 -6.94 4.75 -65.92
C ALA A 179 -6.43 5.43 -67.22
N PRO A 180 -6.86 4.97 -68.42
CA PRO A 180 -6.48 5.57 -69.71
C PRO A 180 -6.91 7.05 -69.80
N PRO A 181 -6.37 7.84 -70.76
CA PRO A 181 -6.55 9.29 -70.80
C PRO A 181 -8.03 9.69 -70.75
N LEU A 182 -8.31 10.69 -69.92
CA LEU A 182 -9.63 11.29 -69.69
C LEU A 182 -10.39 11.48 -71.00
N SER A 183 -11.57 10.84 -71.08
CA SER A 183 -12.61 11.25 -72.02
C SER A 183 -12.97 12.72 -71.75
N PRO A 184 -13.35 13.50 -72.79
CA PRO A 184 -13.68 14.91 -72.62
C PRO A 184 -14.79 15.06 -71.58
N LEU A 185 -14.63 16.01 -70.66
CA LEU A 185 -15.67 16.41 -69.70
C LEU A 185 -17.01 16.52 -70.44
N PRO A 186 -18.06 15.80 -70.01
CA PRO A 186 -19.39 16.13 -70.48
C PRO A 186 -19.66 17.58 -70.08
N ALA A 187 -20.26 18.35 -70.98
CA ALA A 187 -20.78 19.67 -70.64
C ALA A 187 -21.88 19.49 -69.60
N SER A 188 -21.51 19.38 -68.32
CA SER A 188 -22.45 19.46 -67.22
C SER A 188 -22.95 20.89 -67.17
N SER A 189 -24.26 21.02 -66.94
CA SER A 189 -24.91 22.34 -66.88
C SER A 189 -24.25 23.15 -65.76
N HIS A 190 -24.23 24.48 -65.88
CA HIS A 190 -23.84 25.40 -64.80
C HIS A 190 -24.53 25.04 -63.46
N GLU A 191 -25.73 24.47 -63.56
CA GLU A 191 -26.57 24.02 -62.46
C GLU A 191 -25.96 22.82 -61.69
N ASP A 192 -25.28 21.89 -62.37
CA ASP A 192 -24.61 20.76 -61.71
C ASP A 192 -23.36 21.21 -60.92
N MET A 193 -22.70 22.27 -61.38
CA MET A 193 -21.53 22.84 -60.72
C MET A 193 -21.91 23.62 -59.46
N GLU A 194 -23.03 24.35 -59.49
CA GLU A 194 -23.58 25.02 -58.30
C GLU A 194 -24.01 24.01 -57.22
N VAL A 195 -24.60 22.88 -57.60
CA VAL A 195 -24.98 21.80 -56.67
C VAL A 195 -23.74 21.20 -55.99
N LEU A 196 -22.66 20.97 -56.73
CA LEU A 196 -21.40 20.48 -56.16
C LEU A 196 -20.76 21.49 -55.20
N LEU A 197 -20.74 22.78 -55.57
CA LEU A 197 -20.26 23.86 -54.69
C LEU A 197 -21.08 23.98 -53.41
N ALA A 198 -22.41 23.87 -53.49
CA ALA A 198 -23.29 23.90 -52.34
C ALA A 198 -23.05 22.70 -51.39
N ARG A 199 -22.79 21.50 -51.95
CA ARG A 199 -22.44 20.31 -51.18
C ARG A 199 -21.10 20.48 -50.45
N GLU A 200 -20.07 20.98 -51.13
CA GLU A 200 -18.76 21.22 -50.52
C GLU A 200 -18.81 22.30 -49.45
N ALA A 201 -19.59 23.37 -49.66
CA ALA A 201 -19.80 24.41 -48.64
C ALA A 201 -20.48 23.85 -47.38
N LEU A 202 -21.46 22.96 -47.54
CA LEU A 202 -22.11 22.27 -46.42
C LEU A 202 -21.13 21.36 -45.67
N GLN A 203 -20.28 20.65 -46.41
CA GLN A 203 -19.25 19.78 -45.83
C GLN A 203 -18.20 20.59 -45.06
N ALA A 204 -17.75 21.73 -45.58
CA ALA A 204 -16.85 22.64 -44.89
C ALA A 204 -17.46 23.17 -43.58
N MET A 205 -18.73 23.61 -43.61
CA MET A 205 -19.44 24.05 -42.40
C MET A 205 -19.54 22.95 -41.34
N THR A 206 -19.78 21.71 -41.77
CA THR A 206 -19.88 20.56 -40.85
C THR A 206 -18.53 20.27 -40.19
N LEU A 207 -17.44 20.34 -40.96
CA LEU A 207 -16.08 20.16 -40.44
C LEU A 207 -15.67 21.27 -39.47
N GLU A 208 -16.03 22.53 -39.74
CA GLU A 208 -15.79 23.65 -38.82
C GLU A 208 -16.55 23.47 -37.49
N ALA A 209 -17.81 23.02 -37.55
CA ALA A 209 -18.60 22.73 -36.37
C ALA A 209 -18.03 21.57 -35.53
N ASP A 210 -17.53 20.52 -36.20
CA ASP A 210 -16.88 19.40 -35.51
C ASP A 210 -15.53 19.80 -34.89
N LEU A 211 -14.75 20.65 -35.57
CA LEU A 211 -13.51 21.23 -35.02
C LEU A 211 -13.79 22.04 -33.76
N ALA A 212 -14.78 22.94 -33.80
CA ALA A 212 -15.17 23.73 -32.63
C ALA A 212 -15.61 22.85 -31.46
N ARG A 213 -16.31 21.75 -31.72
CA ARG A 213 -16.71 20.77 -30.68
C ARG A 213 -15.49 20.06 -30.08
N MET A 214 -14.53 19.66 -30.91
CA MET A 214 -13.28 19.05 -30.44
C MET A 214 -12.46 20.02 -29.59
N GLU A 215 -12.33 21.28 -30.00
CA GLU A 215 -11.61 22.31 -29.23
C GLU A 215 -12.27 22.61 -27.87
N ALA A 216 -13.60 22.54 -27.78
CA ALA A 216 -14.29 22.62 -26.49
C ALA A 216 -13.95 21.43 -25.60
N SER A 217 -14.05 20.21 -26.15
CA SER A 217 -13.72 18.98 -25.41
C SER A 217 -12.26 18.93 -24.95
N CYS A 218 -11.31 19.42 -25.75
CA CYS A 218 -9.90 19.52 -25.33
C CYS A 218 -9.74 20.48 -24.15
N ARG A 219 -10.44 21.61 -24.14
CA ARG A 219 -10.39 22.57 -23.02
C ARG A 219 -10.96 22.00 -21.74
N ASP A 220 -12.04 21.24 -21.82
CA ASP A 220 -12.64 20.57 -20.65
C ASP A 220 -11.65 19.54 -20.07
N LEU A 221 -11.05 18.71 -20.93
CA LEU A 221 -10.03 17.73 -20.52
C LEU A 221 -8.78 18.38 -19.92
N GLU A 222 -8.33 19.53 -20.44
CA GLU A 222 -7.24 20.28 -19.83
C GLU A 222 -7.59 20.78 -18.41
N GLY A 223 -8.86 21.11 -18.16
CA GLY A 223 -9.38 21.43 -16.84
C GLY A 223 -9.31 20.24 -15.88
N ASP A 224 -9.79 19.08 -16.34
CA ASP A 224 -9.77 17.84 -15.56
C ASP A 224 -8.34 17.41 -15.21
N VAL A 225 -7.41 17.48 -16.17
CA VAL A 225 -5.99 17.17 -15.95
C VAL A 225 -5.39 18.06 -14.86
N LYS A 226 -5.64 19.38 -14.90
CA LYS A 226 -5.15 20.30 -13.86
C LYS A 226 -5.74 20.02 -12.49
N SER A 227 -7.02 19.62 -12.43
CA SER A 227 -7.67 19.23 -11.18
C SER A 227 -7.00 17.97 -10.60
N ASN A 228 -6.78 16.97 -11.43
CA ASN A 228 -6.14 15.73 -11.03
C ASN A 228 -4.68 15.94 -10.60
N GLU A 229 -3.93 16.82 -11.28
CA GLU A 229 -2.57 17.20 -10.86
C GLU A 229 -2.55 17.82 -9.46
N ALA A 230 -3.55 18.66 -9.13
CA ALA A 230 -3.66 19.25 -7.80
C ALA A 230 -4.00 18.20 -6.72
N GLU A 231 -4.87 17.24 -7.04
CA GLU A 231 -5.21 16.14 -6.12
C GLU A 231 -4.03 15.21 -5.86
N ILE A 232 -3.26 14.87 -6.91
CA ILE A 232 -2.03 14.08 -6.78
C ILE A 232 -1.04 14.80 -5.86
N ALA A 233 -0.83 16.11 -6.04
CA ALA A 233 0.05 16.89 -5.18
C ALA A 233 -0.41 16.88 -3.70
N HIS A 234 -1.73 16.88 -3.45
CA HIS A 234 -2.27 16.75 -2.09
C HIS A 234 -1.97 15.36 -1.50
N MET A 235 -2.22 14.29 -2.26
CA MET A 235 -1.93 12.92 -1.82
C MET A 235 -0.45 12.71 -1.52
N GLU A 236 0.44 13.27 -2.34
CA GLU A 236 1.89 13.24 -2.09
C GLU A 236 2.27 13.93 -0.76
N ALA A 237 1.62 15.05 -0.43
CA ALA A 237 1.83 15.73 0.84
C ALA A 237 1.36 14.89 2.04
N ASP A 238 0.22 14.21 1.92
CA ASP A 238 -0.30 13.32 2.96
C ASP A 238 0.59 12.09 3.17
N ILE A 239 1.10 11.48 2.10
CA ILE A 239 2.05 10.36 2.19
C ILE A 239 3.31 10.79 2.95
N ASN A 240 3.89 11.93 2.59
CA ASN A 240 5.07 12.46 3.28
C ASN A 240 4.82 12.71 4.78
N ARG A 241 3.62 13.18 5.13
CA ARG A 241 3.22 13.37 6.53
C ARG A 241 3.11 12.05 7.29
N LEU A 242 2.51 11.03 6.68
CA LEU A 242 2.38 9.70 7.28
C LEU A 242 3.74 9.02 7.47
N GLU A 243 4.66 9.19 6.51
CA GLU A 243 6.03 8.68 6.63
C GLU A 243 6.78 9.34 7.80
N ALA A 244 6.61 10.65 8.01
CA ALA A 244 7.20 11.36 9.15
C ALA A 244 6.67 10.83 10.49
N LEU A 245 5.35 10.62 10.61
CA LEU A 245 4.74 10.06 11.82
C LEU A 245 5.26 8.65 12.13
N LYS A 246 5.44 7.81 11.11
CA LYS A 246 6.00 6.46 11.27
C LYS A 246 7.44 6.50 11.77
N GLN A 247 8.25 7.45 11.30
CA GLN A 247 9.63 7.62 11.80
C GLN A 247 9.65 8.06 13.27
N ASP A 248 8.74 8.94 13.66
CA ASP A 248 8.65 9.40 15.05
C ASP A 248 8.15 8.29 15.98
N GLU A 249 7.22 7.45 15.53
CA GLU A 249 6.81 6.24 16.27
C GLU A 249 8.00 5.28 16.45
N ALA A 250 8.78 5.04 15.41
CA ALA A 250 9.96 4.18 15.49
C ALA A 250 10.97 4.71 16.53
N LYS A 251 11.26 6.01 16.55
CA LYS A 251 12.12 6.64 17.56
C LYS A 251 11.59 6.48 18.97
N LEU A 252 10.29 6.71 19.18
CA LEU A 252 9.65 6.52 20.49
C LEU A 252 9.74 5.08 20.96
N THR A 253 9.63 4.10 20.06
CA THR A 253 9.81 2.69 20.42
C THR A 253 11.25 2.40 20.81
N GLU A 254 12.23 2.92 20.08
CA GLU A 254 13.66 2.76 20.37
C GLU A 254 14.01 3.36 21.74
N GLU A 255 13.58 4.58 22.03
CA GLU A 255 13.75 5.24 23.33
C GLU A 255 13.13 4.42 24.48
N ARG A 256 11.95 3.82 24.26
CA ARG A 256 11.32 2.93 25.26
C ARG A 256 12.14 1.66 25.49
N TYR A 257 12.69 1.05 24.44
CA TYR A 257 13.55 -0.14 24.56
C TYR A 257 14.85 0.20 25.29
N GLU A 258 15.48 1.32 24.99
CA GLU A 258 16.68 1.80 25.71
C GLU A 258 16.38 2.08 27.19
N GLY A 259 15.25 2.73 27.48
CA GLY A 259 14.77 2.94 28.85
C GLY A 259 14.56 1.63 29.61
N ALA A 260 13.96 0.62 28.96
CA ALA A 260 13.78 -0.70 29.55
C ALA A 260 15.13 -1.42 29.77
N LEU A 261 16.08 -1.33 28.84
CA LEU A 261 17.42 -1.91 28.97
C LEU A 261 18.23 -1.26 30.10
N THR A 262 18.18 0.06 30.24
CA THR A 262 18.87 0.77 31.33
C THR A 262 18.26 0.45 32.69
N TRP A 263 16.93 0.40 32.79
CA TRP A 263 16.24 -0.02 34.02
C TRP A 263 16.57 -1.47 34.40
N THR A 264 16.49 -2.41 33.45
CA THR A 264 16.82 -3.82 33.71
C THR A 264 18.28 -3.98 34.12
N SER A 265 19.23 -3.27 33.49
CA SER A 265 20.63 -3.25 33.93
C SER A 265 20.78 -2.74 35.35
N THR A 266 20.09 -1.65 35.70
CA THR A 266 20.14 -1.06 37.05
C THR A 266 19.59 -2.02 38.10
N VAL A 267 18.46 -2.68 37.81
CA VAL A 267 17.87 -3.71 38.66
C VAL A 267 18.84 -4.88 38.83
N MET A 268 19.46 -5.35 37.74
CA MET A 268 20.45 -6.42 37.78
C MET A 268 21.66 -6.07 38.64
N ASP A 269 22.16 -4.83 38.57
CA ASP A 269 23.26 -4.37 39.42
C ASP A 269 22.87 -4.26 40.89
N ILE A 270 21.65 -3.81 41.19
CA ILE A 270 21.11 -3.80 42.55
C ILE A 270 20.98 -5.24 43.07
N LEU A 271 20.44 -6.14 42.25
CA LEU A 271 20.22 -7.54 42.60
C LEU A 271 21.55 -8.27 42.82
N LYS A 272 22.55 -8.02 41.97
CA LYS A 272 23.92 -8.53 42.14
C LYS A 272 24.56 -8.04 43.44
N ARG A 273 24.40 -6.76 43.79
CA ARG A 273 24.93 -6.18 45.04
C ARG A 273 24.22 -6.71 46.29
N SER A 274 22.90 -6.88 46.24
CA SER A 274 22.11 -7.29 47.42
C SER A 274 22.08 -8.80 47.65
N THR A 275 22.08 -9.58 46.56
CA THR A 275 21.94 -11.04 46.64
C THR A 275 23.23 -11.81 46.39
N GLY A 276 24.23 -11.18 45.75
CA GLY A 276 25.44 -11.88 45.29
C GLY A 276 25.19 -12.76 44.06
N VAL A 277 23.98 -12.73 43.48
CA VAL A 277 23.58 -13.51 42.32
C VAL A 277 23.75 -12.67 41.05
N SER A 278 24.39 -13.24 40.04
CA SER A 278 24.52 -12.64 38.72
C SER A 278 24.14 -13.64 37.65
N ILE A 279 23.45 -13.21 36.61
CA ILE A 279 23.21 -14.06 35.43
C ILE A 279 24.53 -14.16 34.66
N SER A 280 25.00 -15.39 34.41
CA SER A 280 26.23 -15.63 33.65
C SER A 280 25.96 -15.89 32.17
N SER A 281 24.86 -16.56 31.84
CA SER A 281 24.42 -16.78 30.46
C SER A 281 22.93 -17.09 30.39
N ILE A 282 22.31 -16.73 29.27
CA ILE A 282 20.93 -17.08 28.92
C ILE A 282 20.98 -17.80 27.57
N ALA A 283 20.37 -18.97 27.49
CA ALA A 283 20.16 -19.74 26.29
C ALA A 283 18.64 -19.98 26.08
N GLU A 284 18.27 -20.56 24.95
CA GLU A 284 16.87 -20.72 24.53
C GLU A 284 16.03 -21.56 25.51
N ASP A 285 16.67 -22.49 26.22
CA ASP A 285 16.06 -23.42 27.17
C ASP A 285 16.70 -23.40 28.56
N SER A 286 17.66 -22.49 28.82
CA SER A 286 18.40 -22.50 30.08
C SER A 286 18.91 -21.13 30.52
N ILE A 287 18.92 -20.90 31.83
CA ILE A 287 19.48 -19.72 32.48
C ILE A 287 20.56 -20.18 33.45
N CYS A 288 21.78 -19.69 33.26
CA CYS A 288 22.88 -19.92 34.18
C CYS A 288 23.04 -18.72 35.12
N LEU A 289 23.03 -19.02 36.42
CA LEU A 289 23.16 -18.07 37.51
C LEU A 289 24.45 -18.36 38.26
N LYS A 290 25.28 -17.33 38.44
CA LYS A 290 26.47 -17.36 39.27
C LYS A 290 26.15 -16.74 40.63
N ILE A 291 26.29 -17.53 41.69
CA ILE A 291 26.01 -17.17 43.07
C ILE A 291 27.35 -17.02 43.78
N ASN A 292 27.73 -15.78 44.09
CA ASN A 292 28.93 -15.51 44.87
C ASN A 292 28.57 -15.63 46.36
N GLY A 293 29.02 -16.73 46.98
CA GLY A 293 28.89 -16.93 48.43
C GLY A 293 29.95 -16.12 49.20
N VAL A 294 29.60 -15.66 50.41
CA VAL A 294 30.55 -14.98 51.31
C VAL A 294 31.54 -15.97 51.97
N VAL A 295 31.21 -17.26 51.96
CA VAL A 295 31.89 -18.30 52.78
C VAL A 295 32.70 -19.30 51.92
N ALA A 296 32.41 -19.43 50.62
CA ALA A 296 33.10 -20.39 49.74
C ALA A 296 34.19 -19.69 48.90
N ALA A 297 35.36 -20.34 48.76
CA ALA A 297 36.47 -19.84 47.95
C ALA A 297 36.19 -19.84 46.43
N GLU A 298 35.22 -20.64 45.98
CA GLU A 298 34.79 -20.74 44.59
C GLU A 298 33.30 -20.39 44.45
N PRO A 299 32.91 -19.63 43.40
CA PRO A 299 31.53 -19.23 43.18
C PRO A 299 30.68 -20.42 42.73
N TYR A 300 29.46 -20.53 43.27
CA TYR A 300 28.51 -21.55 42.85
C TYR A 300 27.85 -21.16 41.53
N GLN A 301 27.65 -22.13 40.64
CA GLN A 301 26.95 -21.98 39.38
C GLN A 301 25.68 -22.82 39.40
N LEU A 302 24.54 -22.17 39.26
CA LEU A 302 23.23 -22.79 39.17
C LEU A 302 22.72 -22.66 37.73
N THR A 303 22.63 -23.79 37.04
CA THR A 303 22.04 -23.86 35.70
C THR A 303 20.61 -24.37 35.80
N ALA A 304 19.66 -23.49 35.48
CA ALA A 304 18.23 -23.78 35.47
C ALA A 304 17.77 -24.00 34.02
N TYR A 305 17.29 -25.20 33.71
CA TYR A 305 16.67 -25.54 32.43
C TYR A 305 15.17 -25.28 32.52
N LEU A 306 14.64 -24.53 31.57
CA LEU A 306 13.24 -24.14 31.47
C LEU A 306 12.56 -24.93 30.36
N LYS A 307 11.27 -25.24 30.54
CA LYS A 307 10.47 -25.82 29.44
C LYS A 307 10.31 -24.79 28.31
N PRO A 308 10.54 -25.16 27.04
CA PRO A 308 10.44 -24.24 25.92
C PRO A 308 9.13 -23.45 25.89
N GLY A 309 9.23 -22.13 25.71
CA GLY A 309 8.06 -21.23 25.67
C GLY A 309 7.36 -21.00 27.01
N THR A 310 7.96 -21.42 28.13
CA THR A 310 7.40 -21.21 29.47
C THR A 310 8.47 -20.74 30.45
N SER A 311 8.04 -20.18 31.59
CA SER A 311 8.90 -19.87 32.73
C SER A 311 9.00 -21.03 33.74
N ILE A 312 8.60 -22.24 33.35
CA ILE A 312 8.53 -23.41 34.24
C ILE A 312 9.89 -24.10 34.25
N LEU A 313 10.45 -24.25 35.45
CA LEU A 313 11.69 -24.99 35.67
C LEU A 313 11.49 -26.47 35.37
N GLN A 314 12.32 -27.04 34.49
CA GLN A 314 12.34 -28.47 34.17
C GLN A 314 13.42 -29.21 34.95
N LYS A 315 14.58 -28.55 35.16
CA LYS A 315 15.74 -29.15 35.84
C LYS A 315 16.61 -28.03 36.38
N ALA A 316 17.24 -28.25 37.54
CA ALA A 316 18.30 -27.38 38.04
C ALA A 316 19.54 -28.20 38.38
N VAL A 317 20.71 -27.65 38.06
CA VAL A 317 22.03 -28.24 38.35
C VAL A 317 22.86 -27.19 39.08
N LEU A 318 23.40 -27.55 40.25
CA LEU A 318 24.26 -26.68 41.05
C LEU A 318 25.69 -27.24 41.07
N GLU A 319 26.66 -26.42 40.72
CA GLU A 319 28.09 -26.77 40.70
C GLU A 319 28.89 -25.75 41.52
N PRO A 320 29.79 -26.18 42.44
CA PRO A 320 29.98 -27.55 42.91
C PRO A 320 28.79 -28.06 43.75
N THR A 321 28.55 -29.37 43.73
CA THR A 321 27.46 -30.01 44.48
C THR A 321 27.65 -29.83 45.98
N ILE A 322 26.66 -29.24 46.66
CA ILE A 322 26.68 -29.08 48.11
C ILE A 322 26.19 -30.39 48.76
N SER A 323 27.05 -31.03 49.54
CA SER A 323 26.68 -32.19 50.35
C SER A 323 25.57 -31.83 51.34
N GLY A 324 24.40 -32.50 51.25
CA GLY A 324 23.25 -32.27 52.14
C GLY A 324 22.01 -31.67 51.46
N ILE A 325 22.11 -31.22 50.21
CA ILE A 325 20.96 -30.73 49.44
C ILE A 325 20.59 -31.78 48.37
N ASP A 326 19.42 -32.37 48.49
CA ASP A 326 18.85 -33.22 47.45
C ASP A 326 18.19 -32.35 46.36
N MET A 327 18.98 -32.00 45.33
CA MET A 327 18.53 -31.14 44.22
C MET A 327 17.28 -31.66 43.49
N PRO A 328 17.15 -32.97 43.17
CA PRO A 328 15.90 -33.55 42.68
C PRO A 328 14.68 -33.25 43.56
N LEU A 329 14.83 -33.36 44.89
CA LEU A 329 13.75 -33.09 45.84
C LEU A 329 13.40 -31.59 45.90
N LEU A 330 14.41 -30.73 45.81
CA LEU A 330 14.26 -29.28 45.81
C LEU A 330 13.62 -28.74 44.51
N VAL A 331 13.98 -29.32 43.36
CA VAL A 331 13.34 -29.03 42.06
C VAL A 331 11.87 -29.44 42.11
N LYS A 332 11.56 -30.63 42.63
CA LYS A 332 10.18 -31.09 42.81
C LYS A 332 9.39 -30.17 43.76
N TYR A 333 10.00 -29.71 44.84
CA TYR A 333 9.39 -28.75 45.76
C TYR A 333 9.11 -27.39 45.10
N VAL A 334 10.01 -26.92 44.22
CA VAL A 334 9.84 -25.68 43.45
C VAL A 334 8.87 -25.84 42.27
N GLU A 335 8.69 -27.04 41.74
CA GLU A 335 7.62 -27.36 40.79
C GLU A 335 6.24 -27.38 41.48
N GLU A 336 6.16 -27.86 42.72
CA GLU A 336 4.92 -27.96 43.50
C GLU A 336 4.50 -26.61 44.12
N VAL A 337 5.46 -25.76 44.50
CA VAL A 337 5.20 -24.41 45.00
C VAL A 337 5.30 -23.43 43.83
N SER A 338 4.22 -22.75 43.50
CA SER A 338 4.09 -21.80 42.36
C SER A 338 5.05 -20.59 42.38
N GLY A 339 6.05 -20.57 43.24
CA GLY A 339 7.02 -19.50 43.44
C GLY A 339 8.26 -19.54 42.54
N GLY A 340 8.43 -20.55 41.67
CA GLY A 340 9.43 -20.56 40.60
C GLY A 340 10.89 -20.33 41.01
N LEU A 341 11.73 -19.95 40.02
CA LEU A 341 13.17 -19.68 40.14
C LEU A 341 13.60 -18.87 41.40
N PRO A 342 12.86 -17.83 41.84
CA PRO A 342 13.18 -17.06 43.04
C PRO A 342 13.23 -17.89 44.34
N LEU A 343 12.34 -18.88 44.48
CA LEU A 343 12.26 -19.74 45.66
C LEU A 343 13.44 -20.71 45.70
N LEU A 344 13.81 -21.25 44.53
CA LEU A 344 14.99 -22.10 44.37
C LEU A 344 16.29 -21.33 44.64
N LEU A 345 16.39 -20.09 44.16
CA LEU A 345 17.50 -19.18 44.45
C LEU A 345 17.67 -18.90 45.96
N THR A 346 16.57 -18.69 46.66
CA THR A 346 16.57 -18.42 48.10
C THR A 346 17.01 -19.64 48.90
N LEU A 347 16.54 -20.84 48.53
CA LEU A 347 16.90 -22.10 49.15
C LEU A 347 18.36 -22.49 48.90
N VAL A 348 18.82 -22.40 47.64
CA VAL A 348 20.21 -22.67 47.26
C VAL A 348 21.16 -21.70 47.98
N ARG A 349 20.80 -20.42 48.09
CA ARG A 349 21.60 -19.44 48.84
C ARG A 349 21.61 -19.71 50.34
N GLY A 350 20.46 -20.03 50.94
CA GLY A 350 20.37 -20.39 52.35
C GLY A 350 21.26 -21.58 52.70
N ALA A 351 21.30 -22.58 51.82
CA ALA A 351 22.13 -23.76 52.01
C ALA A 351 23.62 -23.49 51.72
N ALA A 352 23.94 -22.70 50.70
CA ALA A 352 25.32 -22.27 50.40
C ALA A 352 25.92 -21.36 51.50
N LEU A 353 25.09 -20.63 52.24
CA LEU A 353 25.50 -19.80 53.37
C LEU A 353 25.48 -20.55 54.72
N GLY A 354 25.11 -21.83 54.73
CA GLY A 354 25.00 -22.61 55.97
C GLY A 354 23.88 -22.15 56.91
N LEU A 355 22.88 -21.43 56.40
CA LEU A 355 21.75 -20.91 57.18
C LEU A 355 20.59 -21.92 57.31
N LEU A 356 20.68 -23.05 56.62
CA LEU A 356 19.66 -24.12 56.60
C LEU A 356 20.11 -25.40 57.35
N SER A 357 21.15 -25.31 58.20
CA SER A 357 21.61 -26.43 59.05
C SER A 357 20.77 -26.60 60.30
#